data_AF-A0A6N7QBZ9-F1
#
_entry.id   AF-A0A6N7QBZ9-F1
#
_cell.length_a   1.000
_cell.length_b   1.000
_cell.length_c   1.000
_cell.angle_alpha   90.00
_cell.angle_beta   90.00
_cell.angle_gamma   90.00
#
_symmetry.space_group_name_H-M   'P 1'
#
loop_
_entity.id
_entity.type
_entity.pdbx_description
1 polymer ?
#
loop_
_entity_poly.entity_id
_entity_poly.type
_entity_poly.pdbx_seq_one_letter_code
_entity_poly.pdbx_strand_id
1 'polypeptide(L)'
;MNTTARALLIASLALGFTACKKEEAAKPAADAQPALTAPAKDDDAGWKKYLQEVAIQNMGNVTNSPFLYYLPPESDPEFQAKYERQVESATTAIGRGIQPGNMLAFGSSASAKMADLIAAAFAKVEANSMKGVRVVYIGAPADNARVEAVVKPTGADYIFVEAK
;
A
#
# COMPACT_ATOMS: atom_id res chain seq x y z
N MET A 1 6.53 4.37 69.65
CA MET A 1 6.60 3.13 70.46
C MET A 1 5.25 2.46 70.26
N ASN A 2 5.11 1.33 69.54
CA ASN A 2 5.70 0.02 69.85
C ASN A 2 6.02 -0.79 68.57
N THR A 3 7.16 -1.47 68.63
CA THR A 3 7.85 -2.29 67.63
C THR A 3 7.64 -3.78 67.87
N THR A 4 7.42 -4.58 66.81
CA THR A 4 7.80 -6.02 66.71
C THR A 4 7.43 -6.52 65.30
N ALA A 5 8.30 -6.83 64.33
CA ALA A 5 9.48 -7.70 64.22
C ALA A 5 9.19 -9.21 64.05
N ARG A 6 9.19 -9.64 62.76
CA ARG A 6 9.82 -10.83 62.12
C ARG A 6 9.58 -12.27 62.65
N ALA A 7 9.10 -13.13 61.74
CA ALA A 7 9.59 -14.51 61.45
C ALA A 7 8.95 -14.95 60.10
N LEU A 8 9.64 -15.02 58.95
CA LEU A 8 10.65 -15.97 58.46
C LEU A 8 10.16 -17.43 58.36
N LEU A 9 9.78 -17.86 57.15
CA LEU A 9 10.05 -19.20 56.65
C LEU A 9 10.14 -19.20 55.11
N ILE A 10 11.19 -19.85 54.65
CA ILE A 10 11.83 -19.81 53.35
C ILE A 10 11.59 -21.16 52.66
N ALA A 11 11.39 -21.10 51.34
CA ALA A 11 11.60 -22.16 50.34
C ALA A 11 10.66 -23.40 50.42
N SER A 12 10.21 -24.01 49.32
CA SER A 12 10.94 -24.32 48.10
C SER A 12 10.00 -24.71 46.94
N LEU A 13 10.38 -24.28 45.73
CA LEU A 13 10.42 -25.02 44.46
C LEU A 13 9.11 -25.67 43.95
N ALA A 14 8.55 -25.20 42.83
CA ALA A 14 8.88 -25.63 41.44
C ALA A 14 7.57 -26.24 40.85
N LEU A 15 7.04 -26.01 39.64
CA LEU A 15 7.50 -25.46 38.38
C LEU A 15 6.31 -24.81 37.65
N GLY A 16 6.57 -23.73 36.92
CA GLY A 16 5.63 -23.12 36.01
C GLY A 16 6.34 -22.15 35.07
N PHE A 17 7.23 -22.67 34.23
CA PHE A 17 7.77 -21.92 33.09
C PHE A 17 6.63 -21.70 32.08
N THR A 18 5.85 -20.64 32.24
CA THR A 18 5.15 -20.00 31.11
C THR A 18 6.05 -18.88 30.61
N ALA A 19 6.70 -19.18 29.49
CA ALA A 19 7.62 -18.31 28.78
C ALA A 19 7.03 -16.92 28.50
N CYS A 20 7.93 -15.93 28.55
CA CYS A 20 7.76 -14.59 28.05
C CYS A 20 7.02 -14.53 26.70
N LYS A 21 5.95 -13.73 26.66
CA LYS A 21 5.83 -12.75 25.59
C LYS A 21 5.01 -11.57 26.06
N LYS A 22 5.75 -10.55 26.48
CA LYS A 22 5.51 -9.12 26.28
C LYS A 22 4.23 -8.88 25.48
N GLU A 23 3.16 -8.57 26.21
CA GLU A 23 1.96 -7.97 25.66
C GLU A 23 2.38 -6.60 25.12
N GLU A 24 2.76 -6.59 23.84
CA GLU A 24 2.89 -5.38 23.07
C GLU A 24 1.47 -4.84 22.93
N ALA A 25 1.19 -3.80 23.72
CA ALA A 25 -0.04 -3.03 23.63
C ALA A 25 -0.34 -2.77 22.15
N ALA A 26 -1.41 -3.39 21.67
CA ALA A 26 -1.98 -3.07 20.38
C ALA A 26 -2.20 -1.54 20.38
N LYS A 27 -1.46 -0.85 19.50
CA LYS A 27 -1.72 0.54 19.18
C LYS A 27 -3.22 0.65 18.86
N PRO A 28 -3.93 1.66 19.37
CA PRO A 28 -5.33 1.87 19.04
C PRO A 28 -5.49 1.79 17.52
N ALA A 29 -6.37 0.92 17.06
CA ALA A 29 -6.77 0.86 15.67
C ALA A 29 -7.29 2.25 15.30
N ALA A 30 -6.48 3.01 14.57
CA ALA A 30 -6.98 4.09 13.75
C ALA A 30 -8.11 3.50 12.90
N ASP A 31 -9.27 4.16 12.91
CA ASP A 31 -10.53 3.75 12.29
C ASP A 31 -10.35 2.70 11.19
N ALA A 32 -10.69 1.45 11.50
CA ALA A 32 -10.58 0.35 10.54
C ALA A 32 -11.57 0.60 9.40
N GLN A 33 -11.07 1.20 8.31
CA GLN A 33 -11.83 1.35 7.08
C GLN A 33 -12.33 -0.03 6.62
N PRO A 34 -13.57 -0.13 6.10
CA PRO A 34 -14.10 -1.40 5.64
C PRO A 34 -13.16 -2.06 4.65
N ALA A 35 -12.80 -3.32 4.90
CA ALA A 35 -12.01 -4.09 3.96
C ALA A 35 -12.80 -4.27 2.66
N LEU A 36 -12.30 -3.66 1.58
CA LEU A 36 -12.86 -3.83 0.24
C LEU A 36 -12.42 -5.18 -0.32
N THR A 37 -13.32 -5.83 -1.04
CA THR A 37 -13.05 -7.10 -1.72
C THR A 37 -12.79 -6.85 -3.20
N ALA A 38 -11.68 -7.38 -3.70
CA ALA A 38 -11.30 -7.32 -5.09
C ALA A 38 -12.32 -8.07 -5.96
N PRO A 39 -12.77 -7.47 -7.07
CA PRO A 39 -13.65 -8.14 -8.03
C PRO A 39 -12.98 -9.30 -8.74
N ALA A 40 -13.78 -10.10 -9.47
CA ALA A 40 -13.26 -11.17 -10.33
C ALA A 40 -12.30 -10.61 -11.40
N LYS A 41 -11.31 -11.41 -11.82
CA LYS A 41 -10.23 -10.95 -12.74
C LYS A 41 -10.76 -10.28 -14.01
N ASP A 42 -11.86 -10.78 -14.57
CA ASP A 42 -12.45 -10.30 -15.83
C ASP A 42 -13.57 -9.26 -15.63
N ASP A 43 -13.85 -8.84 -14.39
CA ASP A 43 -14.85 -7.80 -14.08
C ASP A 43 -14.27 -6.39 -14.22
N ASP A 44 -14.13 -5.92 -15.46
CA ASP A 44 -13.60 -4.58 -15.78
C ASP A 44 -14.32 -3.45 -15.02
N ALA A 45 -15.66 -3.49 -14.99
CA ALA A 45 -16.46 -2.46 -14.33
C ALA A 45 -16.28 -2.49 -12.80
N GLY A 46 -16.29 -3.69 -12.20
CA GLY A 46 -16.01 -3.87 -10.79
C GLY A 46 -14.63 -3.34 -10.43
N TRP A 47 -13.61 -3.65 -11.23
CA TRP A 47 -12.23 -3.23 -10.94
C TRP A 47 -12.03 -1.72 -10.99
N LYS A 48 -12.69 -1.01 -11.90
CA LYS A 48 -12.68 0.47 -11.94
C LYS A 48 -13.26 1.06 -10.65
N LYS A 49 -14.40 0.53 -10.19
CA LYS A 49 -15.04 0.96 -8.94
C LYS A 49 -14.16 0.65 -7.74
N TYR A 50 -13.63 -0.57 -7.66
CA TYR A 50 -12.73 -1.01 -6.60
C TYR A 50 -11.50 -0.11 -6.49
N LEU A 51 -10.83 0.19 -7.61
CA LEU A 51 -9.69 1.11 -7.65
C LEU A 51 -10.06 2.49 -7.07
N GLN A 52 -11.20 3.05 -7.47
CA GLN A 52 -11.65 4.34 -6.97
C GLN A 52 -11.88 4.31 -5.45
N GLU A 53 -12.58 3.28 -4.95
CA GLU A 53 -12.89 3.15 -3.51
C GLU A 53 -11.61 2.97 -2.67
N VAL A 54 -10.69 2.10 -3.11
CA VAL A 54 -9.41 1.89 -2.42
C VAL A 54 -8.57 3.17 -2.47
N ALA A 55 -8.52 3.88 -3.59
CA ALA A 55 -7.81 5.15 -3.68
C ALA A 55 -8.36 6.18 -2.68
N ILE A 56 -9.68 6.30 -2.56
CA ILE A 56 -10.35 7.19 -1.59
C ILE A 56 -9.99 6.81 -0.15
N GLN A 57 -10.04 5.52 0.21
CA GLN A 57 -9.68 5.04 1.55
C GLN A 57 -8.20 5.34 1.91
N ASN A 58 -7.34 5.51 0.91
CA ASN A 58 -5.91 5.72 1.10
C ASN A 58 -5.47 7.19 0.91
N MET A 59 -6.38 8.15 0.76
CA MET A 59 -6.04 9.57 0.54
C MET A 59 -5.21 10.17 1.67
N GLY A 60 -5.47 9.80 2.92
CA GLY A 60 -4.82 10.38 4.09
C GLY A 60 -4.96 11.91 4.09
N ASN A 61 -3.84 12.62 3.96
CA ASN A 61 -3.84 14.09 3.95
C ASN A 61 -4.00 14.70 2.54
N VAL A 62 -4.09 13.88 1.49
CA VAL A 62 -4.35 14.35 0.14
C VAL A 62 -5.81 14.81 0.05
N THR A 63 -6.03 16.07 -0.33
CA THR A 63 -7.37 16.65 -0.50
C THR A 63 -7.80 16.72 -1.96
N ASN A 64 -6.84 16.67 -2.89
CA ASN A 64 -7.11 16.67 -4.32
C ASN A 64 -7.61 15.29 -4.77
N SER A 65 -8.46 15.27 -5.80
CA SER A 65 -8.88 14.00 -6.42
C SER A 65 -7.65 13.19 -6.88
N PRO A 66 -7.59 11.88 -6.58
CA PRO A 66 -6.45 11.06 -6.97
C PRO A 66 -6.37 10.88 -8.49
N PHE A 67 -5.15 10.82 -9.02
CA PHE A 67 -4.91 10.42 -10.41
C PHE A 67 -4.92 8.89 -10.48
N LEU A 68 -5.98 8.34 -11.09
CA LEU A 68 -6.16 6.90 -11.20
C LEU A 68 -5.53 6.37 -12.50
N TYR A 69 -4.62 5.41 -12.35
CA TYR A 69 -4.04 4.65 -13.44
C TYR A 69 -4.58 3.22 -13.41
N TYR A 70 -5.38 2.89 -14.42
CA TYR A 70 -6.09 1.63 -14.54
C TYR A 70 -5.65 0.88 -15.80
N LEU A 71 -5.58 -0.45 -15.70
CA LEU A 71 -5.49 -1.34 -16.84
C LEU A 71 -6.73 -2.25 -16.85
N PRO A 72 -7.39 -2.45 -17.99
CA PRO A 72 -8.48 -3.43 -18.09
C PRO A 72 -7.95 -4.85 -17.83
N PRO A 73 -8.83 -5.85 -17.69
CA PRO A 73 -8.43 -7.25 -17.66
C PRO A 73 -7.60 -7.64 -18.89
N GLU A 74 -6.64 -8.55 -18.71
CA GLU A 74 -5.80 -9.07 -19.83
C GLU A 74 -6.60 -9.81 -20.90
N SER A 75 -7.83 -10.22 -20.58
CA SER A 75 -8.78 -10.82 -21.51
C SER A 75 -9.42 -9.80 -22.48
N ASP A 76 -9.27 -8.49 -22.23
CA ASP A 76 -9.71 -7.44 -23.15
C ASP A 76 -8.93 -7.55 -24.47
N PRO A 77 -9.60 -7.65 -25.64
CA PRO A 77 -8.92 -7.80 -26.94
C PRO A 77 -7.98 -6.64 -27.29
N GLU A 78 -8.19 -5.46 -26.70
CA GLU A 78 -7.37 -4.26 -26.90
C GLU A 78 -6.38 -4.04 -25.75
N PHE A 79 -6.20 -5.02 -24.85
CA PHE A 79 -5.37 -4.89 -23.65
C PHE A 79 -3.99 -4.31 -23.96
N GLN A 80 -3.29 -4.84 -24.97
CA GLN A 80 -1.95 -4.38 -25.32
C GLN A 80 -1.90 -2.91 -25.74
N ALA A 81 -2.84 -2.48 -26.59
CA ALA A 81 -2.92 -1.09 -27.03
C ALA A 81 -3.28 -0.14 -25.87
N LYS A 82 -4.17 -0.57 -24.98
CA LYS A 82 -4.54 0.20 -23.78
C LYS A 82 -3.38 0.27 -22.78
N TYR A 83 -2.63 -0.82 -22.61
CA TYR A 83 -1.42 -0.86 -21.81
C TYR A 83 -0.37 0.15 -22.30
N GLU A 84 -0.05 0.13 -23.59
CA GLU A 84 0.94 1.04 -24.17
C GLU A 84 0.54 2.52 -24.00
N ARG A 85 -0.73 2.85 -24.25
CA ARG A 85 -1.26 4.21 -24.02
C ARG A 85 -1.19 4.61 -22.55
N GLN A 86 -1.48 3.69 -21.64
CA GLN A 86 -1.42 3.98 -20.22
C GLN A 86 0.02 4.18 -19.74
N VAL A 87 0.98 3.40 -20.26
CA VAL A 87 2.42 3.61 -20.03
C VAL A 87 2.85 4.99 -20.54
N GLU A 88 2.48 5.36 -21.76
CA GLU A 88 2.81 6.66 -22.33
C GLU A 88 2.22 7.81 -21.50
N SER A 89 0.94 7.70 -21.14
CA SER A 89 0.22 8.70 -20.33
C SER A 89 0.87 8.87 -18.95
N ALA A 90 1.15 7.76 -18.26
CA ALA A 90 1.80 7.77 -16.94
C ALA A 90 3.21 8.36 -17.02
N THR A 91 4.03 7.90 -17.98
CA THR A 91 5.41 8.37 -18.18
C THR A 91 5.43 9.86 -18.48
N THR A 92 4.53 10.34 -19.33
CA THR A 92 4.44 11.76 -19.70
C THR A 92 4.02 12.62 -18.52
N ALA A 93 3.01 12.19 -17.75
CA ALA A 93 2.52 12.93 -16.59
C ALA A 93 3.58 12.99 -15.49
N ILE A 94 4.19 11.85 -15.14
CA ILE A 94 5.24 11.76 -14.12
C ILE A 94 6.50 12.53 -14.55
N GLY A 95 6.88 12.45 -15.83
CA GLY A 95 8.02 13.18 -16.38
C GLY A 95 7.87 14.70 -16.36
N ARG A 96 6.63 15.23 -16.27
CA ARG A 96 6.37 16.67 -16.06
C ARG A 96 6.49 17.09 -14.59
N GLY A 97 6.69 16.15 -13.69
CA GLY A 97 6.71 16.35 -12.24
C GLY A 97 5.30 16.36 -11.65
N ILE A 98 5.14 15.67 -10.52
CA ILE A 98 3.91 15.62 -9.75
C ILE A 98 4.06 16.53 -8.53
N GLN A 99 3.10 17.43 -8.34
CA GLN A 99 3.17 18.39 -7.24
C GLN A 99 2.87 17.72 -5.89
N PRO A 100 3.53 18.15 -4.79
CA PRO A 100 3.19 17.69 -3.45
C PRO A 100 1.70 17.88 -3.12
N GLY A 101 1.16 17.00 -2.27
CA GLY A 101 -0.26 16.99 -1.93
C GLY A 101 -1.15 16.31 -2.96
N ASN A 102 -0.58 15.68 -3.99
CA ASN A 102 -1.31 14.84 -4.93
C ASN A 102 -1.07 13.35 -4.67
N MET A 103 -1.99 12.54 -5.18
CA MET A 103 -1.91 11.08 -5.15
C MET A 103 -1.94 10.51 -6.57
N LEU A 104 -1.08 9.51 -6.83
CA LEU A 104 -1.21 8.58 -7.94
C LEU A 104 -1.66 7.23 -7.39
N ALA A 105 -2.75 6.67 -7.91
CA ALA A 105 -3.21 5.33 -7.53
C ALA A 105 -3.20 4.41 -8.76
N PHE A 106 -2.49 3.30 -8.66
CA PHE A 106 -2.30 2.31 -9.70
C PHE A 106 -3.02 1.02 -9.30
N GLY A 107 -3.92 0.52 -10.13
CA GLY A 107 -4.60 -0.76 -9.85
C GLY A 107 -5.23 -1.42 -11.05
N SER A 108 -5.24 -2.75 -11.04
CA SER A 108 -5.82 -3.60 -12.08
C SER A 108 -5.87 -5.06 -11.62
N SER A 109 -6.72 -5.86 -12.25
CA SER A 109 -6.66 -7.32 -12.17
C SER A 109 -5.41 -7.91 -12.84
N ALA A 110 -4.79 -7.14 -13.75
CA ALA A 110 -3.53 -7.44 -14.42
C ALA A 110 -2.33 -6.94 -13.58
N SER A 111 -2.25 -7.37 -12.32
CA SER A 111 -1.27 -6.88 -11.32
C SER A 111 0.17 -6.81 -11.86
N ALA A 112 0.61 -7.87 -12.53
CA ALA A 112 1.97 -7.95 -13.05
C ALA A 112 2.23 -6.89 -14.13
N LYS A 113 1.26 -6.66 -15.03
CA LYS A 113 1.34 -5.63 -16.05
C LYS A 113 1.26 -4.23 -15.44
N MET A 114 0.48 -4.04 -14.38
CA MET A 114 0.46 -2.75 -13.68
C MET A 114 1.82 -2.41 -13.07
N ALA A 115 2.50 -3.39 -12.50
CA ALA A 115 3.84 -3.18 -11.96
C ALA A 115 4.90 -2.96 -13.06
N ASP A 116 4.75 -3.56 -14.25
CA ASP A 116 5.58 -3.23 -15.44
C ASP A 116 5.38 -1.77 -15.86
N LEU A 117 4.12 -1.31 -15.86
CA LEU A 117 3.78 0.07 -16.16
C LEU A 117 4.39 1.05 -15.17
N ILE A 118 4.32 0.76 -13.86
CA ILE A 118 4.93 1.60 -12.82
C ILE A 118 6.44 1.65 -13.02
N ALA A 119 7.09 0.50 -13.26
CA ALA A 119 8.52 0.46 -13.51
C ALA A 119 8.92 1.33 -14.72
N ALA A 120 8.16 1.25 -15.82
CA ALA A 120 8.41 2.08 -17.00
C ALA A 120 8.21 3.58 -16.72
N ALA A 121 7.11 3.95 -16.06
CA ALA A 121 6.77 5.34 -15.80
C ALA A 121 7.72 6.02 -14.80
N PHE A 122 8.28 5.26 -13.86
CA PHE A 122 9.21 5.76 -12.84
C PHE A 122 10.68 5.65 -13.24
N ALA A 123 11.01 5.01 -14.37
CA ALA A 123 12.39 4.71 -14.77
C ALA A 123 13.33 5.93 -14.86
N LYS A 124 12.78 7.13 -15.09
CA LYS A 124 13.53 8.39 -15.24
C LYS A 124 13.21 9.41 -14.15
N VAL A 125 12.56 8.99 -13.05
CA VAL A 125 12.23 9.90 -11.96
C VAL A 125 13.44 10.07 -11.07
N GLU A 126 13.85 11.32 -10.90
CA GLU A 126 14.99 11.67 -10.06
C GLU A 126 14.70 11.37 -8.58
N ALA A 127 15.74 10.96 -7.86
CA ALA A 127 15.62 10.69 -6.43
C ALA A 127 15.11 11.92 -5.67
N ASN A 128 14.24 11.71 -4.68
CA ASN A 128 13.65 12.76 -3.85
C ASN A 128 12.80 13.83 -4.56
N SER A 129 12.52 13.69 -5.86
CA SER A 129 11.73 14.67 -6.63
C SER A 129 10.22 14.63 -6.33
N MET A 130 9.73 13.56 -5.70
CA MET A 130 8.29 13.33 -5.42
C MET A 130 7.93 13.45 -3.94
N LYS A 131 8.73 14.18 -3.15
CA LYS A 131 8.43 14.40 -1.73
C LYS A 131 7.04 15.02 -1.54
N GLY A 132 6.25 14.43 -0.64
CA GLY A 132 4.87 14.87 -0.38
C GLY A 132 3.86 14.44 -1.45
N VAL A 133 4.28 13.67 -2.47
CA VAL A 133 3.38 12.93 -3.35
C VAL A 133 3.11 11.57 -2.73
N ARG A 134 1.87 11.11 -2.81
CA ARG A 134 1.49 9.76 -2.42
C ARG A 134 1.36 8.85 -3.63
N VAL A 135 1.91 7.65 -3.55
CA VAL A 135 1.79 6.63 -4.59
C VAL A 135 1.19 5.38 -3.98
N VAL A 136 0.01 4.99 -4.45
CA VAL A 136 -0.69 3.79 -3.99
C VAL A 136 -0.64 2.74 -5.08
N TYR A 137 -0.13 1.56 -4.74
CA TYR A 137 -0.17 0.39 -5.60
C TYR A 137 -1.18 -0.62 -5.06
N ILE A 138 -2.15 -0.99 -5.89
CA ILE A 138 -3.24 -1.91 -5.57
C ILE A 138 -3.09 -3.13 -6.46
N GLY A 139 -2.66 -4.26 -5.88
CA GLY A 139 -2.30 -5.43 -6.66
C GLY A 139 -1.89 -6.63 -5.83
N ALA A 140 -1.21 -7.57 -6.47
CA ALA A 140 -0.75 -8.80 -5.86
C ALA A 140 0.49 -8.57 -4.98
N PRO A 141 0.60 -9.23 -3.81
CA PRO A 141 1.79 -9.12 -2.95
C PRO A 141 3.08 -9.52 -3.64
N ALA A 142 3.02 -10.44 -4.61
CA ALA A 142 4.16 -10.91 -5.39
C ALA A 142 4.85 -9.79 -6.19
N ASP A 143 4.12 -8.73 -6.54
CA ASP A 143 4.62 -7.59 -7.33
C ASP A 143 5.05 -6.41 -6.46
N ASN A 144 4.71 -6.41 -5.17
CA ASN A 144 4.96 -5.26 -4.29
C ASN A 144 6.45 -4.89 -4.22
N ALA A 145 7.33 -5.87 -3.99
CA ALA A 145 8.76 -5.60 -3.78
C ALA A 145 9.42 -4.89 -4.99
N ARG A 146 9.02 -5.25 -6.21
CA ARG A 146 9.57 -4.61 -7.43
C ARG A 146 8.99 -3.20 -7.66
N VAL A 147 7.73 -2.97 -7.32
CA VAL A 147 7.12 -1.63 -7.37
C VAL A 147 7.74 -0.72 -6.32
N GLU A 148 7.87 -1.21 -5.10
CA GLU A 148 8.44 -0.46 -3.98
C GLU A 148 9.89 -0.03 -4.28
N ALA A 149 10.69 -0.91 -4.91
CA ALA A 149 12.07 -0.63 -5.27
C ALA A 149 12.22 0.53 -6.27
N VAL A 150 11.26 0.75 -7.16
CA VAL A 150 11.30 1.85 -8.14
C VAL A 150 10.67 3.15 -7.61
N VAL A 151 9.67 3.04 -6.74
CA VAL A 151 8.94 4.21 -6.20
C VAL A 151 9.68 4.84 -5.02
N LYS A 152 10.18 4.05 -4.05
CA LYS A 152 10.80 4.60 -2.83
C LYS A 152 11.93 5.60 -3.06
N PRO A 153 12.86 5.40 -4.02
CA PRO A 153 13.95 6.35 -4.26
C PRO A 153 13.47 7.77 -4.63
N THR A 154 12.28 7.90 -5.21
CA THR A 154 11.69 9.21 -5.57
C THR A 154 11.31 10.06 -4.37
N GLY A 155 11.25 9.48 -3.16
CA GLY A 155 10.82 10.15 -1.94
C GLY A 155 9.30 10.29 -1.79
N ALA A 156 8.51 9.66 -2.66
CA ALA A 156 7.06 9.56 -2.51
C ALA A 156 6.68 8.71 -1.29
N ASP A 157 5.52 9.02 -0.70
CA ASP A 157 4.86 8.20 0.31
C ASP A 157 4.21 6.98 -0.38
N TYR A 158 4.89 5.84 -0.33
CA TYR A 158 4.48 4.62 -0.98
C TYR A 158 3.55 3.78 -0.09
N ILE A 159 2.40 3.42 -0.62
CA ILE A 159 1.42 2.53 0.02
C ILE A 159 1.15 1.35 -0.88
N PHE A 160 1.31 0.15 -0.33
CA PHE A 160 0.84 -1.09 -0.95
C PHE A 160 -0.49 -1.51 -0.35
N VAL A 161 -1.45 -1.81 -1.22
CA VAL A 161 -2.72 -2.44 -0.87
C VAL A 161 -2.84 -3.75 -1.62
N GLU A 162 -2.95 -4.84 -0.87
CA GLU A 162 -3.24 -6.15 -1.44
C GLU A 162 -4.65 -6.15 -2.04
N ALA A 163 -4.77 -6.56 -3.31
CA ALA A 163 -6.06 -6.84 -3.91
C ALA A 163 -6.51 -8.26 -3.52
N LYS A 164 -7.51 -8.35 -2.64
CA LYS A 164 -8.02 -9.58 -2.04
C LYS A 164 -9.54 -9.60 -1.98
#